data_AF-A0A849TXK7-F1
#
_entry.id   AF-A0A849TXK7-F1
#
_cell.length_a   1.000
_cell.length_b   1.000
_cell.length_c   1.000
_cell.angle_alpha   90.00
_cell.angle_beta   90.00
_cell.angle_gamma   90.00
#
_symmetry.space_group_name_H-M   'P 1'
#
loop_
_entity.id
_entity.type
_entity.pdbx_description
1 polymer ?
#
loop_
_entity_poly.entity_id
_entity_poly.type
_entity_poly.pdbx_seq_one_letter_code
_entity_poly.pdbx_strand_id
1 'polypeptide(L)'
;MSVSDSSQANTTEIHWTDGALKRMERAPIFLRGMVRRLAETKARELGYEEITEEILEQFKGQMMGRMGGEAGMASAVDEMANGRLPWTAAAKERLGMVPEFMRAMIKQIAEEIAKERGHLEVNVELFEKVEALGDLHEEGGPPMEWTEEAVALLQDKLKHSPPIAMDFVTDMLKRDSEDLARERGLTLIDEQILHELWEAPQERMAWTDEAWKRLQTSPDFVRSGIRKAAERRARKLGLKEIDSDHLTTFRNQAMMKAVKRIRSFGYHELTFDAFETALQKTKRLQGNDQAEKRLQEIRGHFADPSTKKPDGGTLGAELMDRFRSYLKGEGTL
;
A
#
# COMPACT_ATOMS: atom_id res chain seq x y z
N MET A 1 -12.81 20.86 -45.69
CA MET A 1 -12.15 19.65 -46.24
C MET A 1 -10.68 19.78 -45.89
N SER A 2 -10.00 18.92 -45.14
CA SER A 2 -10.39 17.90 -44.17
C SER A 2 -9.22 17.83 -43.19
N VAL A 3 -9.55 17.69 -41.92
CA VAL A 3 -8.62 17.42 -40.81
C VAL A 3 -8.54 15.90 -40.71
N SER A 4 -7.34 15.30 -40.74
CA SER A 4 -7.07 13.92 -40.28
C SER A 4 -5.54 13.81 -40.09
N ASP A 5 -5.02 13.83 -38.87
CA ASP A 5 -4.88 12.65 -37.97
C ASP A 5 -3.80 11.70 -38.55
N SER A 6 -2.65 11.46 -37.94
CA SER A 6 -2.49 10.93 -36.59
C SER A 6 -0.98 10.83 -36.28
N SER A 7 -0.61 11.29 -35.09
CA SER A 7 0.67 10.98 -34.45
C SER A 7 0.68 9.51 -34.02
N GLN A 8 1.14 8.62 -34.91
CA GLN A 8 1.55 7.28 -34.52
C GLN A 8 2.92 7.38 -33.84
N ALA A 9 2.93 7.25 -32.51
CA ALA A 9 4.14 6.86 -31.82
C ALA A 9 4.58 5.50 -32.41
N ASN A 10 5.73 5.48 -33.07
CA ASN A 10 6.34 4.27 -33.60
C ASN A 10 6.52 3.24 -32.46
N THR A 11 5.57 2.31 -32.33
CA THR A 11 5.81 1.06 -31.63
C THR A 11 6.71 0.24 -32.54
N THR A 12 8.03 0.31 -32.32
CA THR A 12 9.00 -0.55 -33.01
C THR A 12 8.57 -1.99 -32.77
N GLU A 13 8.06 -2.64 -33.81
CA GLU A 13 7.61 -4.02 -33.79
C GLU A 13 8.85 -4.90 -33.73
N ILE A 14 8.94 -5.72 -32.69
CA ILE A 14 10.14 -6.54 -32.45
C ILE A 14 9.99 -7.84 -33.22
N HIS A 15 10.90 -8.11 -34.14
CA HIS A 15 10.88 -9.30 -34.96
C HIS A 15 11.46 -10.50 -34.20
N TRP A 16 10.93 -11.71 -34.45
CA TRP A 16 11.40 -12.94 -33.84
C TRP A 16 11.89 -13.89 -34.92
N THR A 17 13.07 -14.50 -34.72
CA THR A 17 13.52 -15.55 -35.63
C THR A 17 12.74 -16.85 -35.42
N ASP A 18 12.64 -17.68 -36.46
CA ASP A 18 11.99 -19.00 -36.38
C ASP A 18 12.62 -19.89 -35.29
N GLY A 19 13.94 -19.77 -35.12
CA GLY A 19 14.69 -20.44 -34.06
C GLY A 19 14.28 -19.99 -32.66
N ALA A 20 14.15 -18.68 -32.47
CA ALA A 20 13.72 -18.10 -31.20
C ALA A 20 12.28 -18.52 -30.84
N LEU A 21 11.38 -18.53 -31.82
CA LEU A 21 9.99 -19.01 -31.65
C LEU A 21 9.95 -20.49 -31.23
N LYS A 22 10.70 -21.36 -31.92
CA LYS A 22 10.78 -22.79 -31.56
C LYS A 22 11.36 -23.02 -30.17
N ARG A 23 12.31 -22.18 -29.73
CA ARG A 23 12.87 -22.26 -28.38
C ARG A 23 11.87 -21.81 -27.32
N MET A 24 11.10 -20.76 -27.60
CA MET A 24 10.00 -20.30 -26.74
C MET A 24 8.89 -21.36 -26.62
N GLU A 25 8.59 -22.10 -27.68
CA GLU A 25 7.60 -23.18 -27.66
C GLU A 25 7.96 -24.34 -26.73
N ARG A 26 9.23 -24.50 -26.36
CA ARG A 26 9.63 -25.48 -25.34
C ARG A 26 9.19 -25.09 -23.93
N ALA A 27 8.84 -23.82 -23.71
CA ALA A 27 8.25 -23.39 -22.46
C ALA A 27 6.79 -23.88 -22.35
N PRO A 28 6.31 -24.21 -21.14
CA PRO A 28 4.91 -24.51 -20.89
C PRO A 28 3.98 -23.45 -21.48
N ILE A 29 2.84 -23.87 -22.05
CA ILE A 29 1.92 -23.00 -22.81
C ILE A 29 1.54 -21.74 -22.03
N PHE A 30 1.27 -21.86 -20.73
CA PHE A 30 0.89 -20.75 -19.86
C PHE A 30 2.02 -19.72 -19.65
N LEU A 31 3.28 -20.10 -19.85
CA LEU A 31 4.45 -19.22 -19.74
C LEU A 31 4.84 -18.55 -21.07
N ARG A 32 4.42 -19.08 -22.22
CA ARG A 32 4.88 -18.59 -23.54
C ARG A 32 4.53 -17.12 -23.77
N GLY A 33 3.31 -16.71 -23.44
CA GLY A 33 2.91 -15.29 -23.54
C GLY A 33 3.74 -14.39 -22.63
N MET A 34 4.12 -14.89 -21.45
CA MET A 34 4.96 -14.16 -20.52
C MET A 34 6.41 -14.04 -21.01
N VAL A 35 7.00 -15.16 -21.42
CA VAL A 35 8.37 -15.22 -21.96
C VAL A 35 8.49 -14.31 -23.18
N ARG A 36 7.48 -14.32 -24.06
CA ARG A 36 7.39 -13.41 -25.21
C ARG A 36 7.44 -11.94 -24.76
N ARG A 37 6.53 -11.52 -23.88
CA ARG A 37 6.45 -10.12 -23.44
C ARG A 37 7.72 -9.68 -22.72
N LEU A 38 8.30 -10.53 -21.89
CA LEU A 38 9.55 -10.22 -21.17
C LEU A 38 10.72 -10.03 -22.14
N ALA A 39 10.85 -10.93 -23.12
CA ALA A 39 11.88 -10.84 -24.15
C ALA A 39 11.70 -9.59 -25.01
N GLU A 40 10.47 -9.23 -25.38
CA GLU A 40 10.16 -8.01 -26.13
C GLU A 40 10.43 -6.73 -25.33
N THR A 41 10.05 -6.66 -24.05
CA THR A 41 10.37 -5.51 -23.19
C THR A 41 11.88 -5.34 -23.06
N LYS A 42 12.61 -6.43 -22.80
CA LYS A 42 14.09 -6.40 -22.70
C LYS A 42 14.77 -6.04 -24.02
N ALA A 43 14.26 -6.57 -25.13
CA ALA A 43 14.75 -6.22 -26.45
C ALA A 43 14.58 -4.71 -26.71
N ARG A 44 13.42 -4.14 -26.35
CA ARG A 44 13.20 -2.69 -26.43
C ARG A 44 14.14 -1.87 -25.54
N GLU A 45 14.35 -2.29 -24.29
CA GLU A 45 15.26 -1.63 -23.34
C GLU A 45 16.72 -1.63 -23.84
N LEU A 46 17.15 -2.72 -24.47
CA LEU A 46 18.51 -2.90 -24.95
C LEU A 46 18.71 -2.43 -26.41
N GLY A 47 17.65 -1.94 -27.05
CA GLY A 47 17.69 -1.44 -28.44
C GLY A 47 17.77 -2.54 -29.49
N TYR A 48 17.36 -3.77 -29.17
CA TYR A 48 17.25 -4.86 -30.14
C TYR A 48 15.92 -4.76 -30.92
N GLU A 49 16.03 -4.78 -32.24
CA GLU A 49 14.88 -4.82 -33.17
C GLU A 49 14.47 -6.26 -33.52
N GLU A 50 15.35 -7.23 -33.27
CA GLU A 50 15.13 -8.66 -33.53
C GLU A 50 15.56 -9.52 -32.33
N ILE A 51 14.76 -10.53 -31.98
CA ILE A 51 15.05 -11.53 -30.95
C ILE A 51 15.49 -12.84 -31.62
N THR A 52 16.76 -13.19 -31.44
CA THR A 52 17.38 -14.43 -31.95
C THR A 52 17.48 -15.51 -30.86
N GLU A 53 17.92 -16.72 -31.24
CA GLU A 53 18.16 -17.82 -30.29
C GLU A 53 19.25 -17.47 -29.27
N GLU A 54 20.28 -16.76 -29.71
CA GLU A 54 21.40 -16.31 -28.89
C GLU A 54 20.95 -15.24 -27.89
N ILE A 55 20.12 -14.30 -28.32
CA ILE A 55 19.53 -13.26 -27.46
C ILE A 55 18.66 -13.90 -26.38
N LEU A 56 17.84 -14.89 -26.75
CA LEU A 56 17.05 -15.65 -25.76
C LEU A 56 17.94 -16.41 -24.78
N GLU A 57 19.04 -17.01 -25.22
CA GLU A 57 19.97 -17.71 -24.33
C GLU A 57 20.69 -16.73 -23.40
N GLN A 58 21.06 -15.55 -23.88
CA GLN A 58 21.62 -14.47 -23.08
C GLN A 58 20.61 -13.98 -22.02
N PHE A 59 19.35 -13.78 -22.41
CA PHE A 59 18.28 -13.39 -21.49
C PHE A 59 18.01 -14.48 -20.45
N LYS A 60 18.03 -15.74 -20.87
CA LYS A 60 17.94 -16.88 -19.96
C LYS A 60 19.10 -16.89 -18.97
N GLY A 61 20.35 -16.73 -19.42
CA GLY A 61 21.53 -16.68 -18.54
C GLY A 61 21.46 -15.53 -17.52
N GLN A 62 21.02 -14.34 -17.95
CA GLN A 62 20.80 -13.21 -17.04
C GLN A 62 19.65 -13.45 -16.05
N MET A 63 18.52 -14.02 -16.50
CA MET A 63 17.41 -14.40 -15.62
C MET A 63 17.82 -15.47 -14.61
N MET A 64 18.61 -16.46 -15.03
CA MET A 64 19.15 -17.50 -14.15
C MET A 64 20.06 -16.89 -13.09
N GLY A 65 20.92 -15.94 -13.44
CA GLY A 65 21.69 -15.18 -12.45
C GLY A 65 20.81 -14.38 -11.48
N ARG A 66 19.75 -13.72 -11.97
CA ARG A 66 18.86 -12.86 -11.17
C ARG A 66 17.89 -13.64 -10.27
N MET A 67 17.48 -14.84 -10.66
CA MET A 67 16.53 -15.68 -9.91
C MET A 67 17.19 -16.73 -9.01
N GLY A 68 18.52 -16.85 -8.98
CA GLY A 68 19.23 -17.79 -8.09
C GLY A 68 19.52 -19.16 -8.73
N GLY A 69 19.84 -19.17 -10.02
CA GLY A 69 20.25 -20.36 -10.79
C GLY A 69 19.10 -21.26 -11.22
N GLU A 70 19.43 -22.50 -11.61
CA GLU A 70 18.47 -23.52 -12.09
C GLU A 70 17.37 -23.80 -11.06
N ALA A 71 17.74 -23.90 -9.78
CA ALA A 71 16.79 -24.10 -8.69
C ALA A 71 15.83 -22.91 -8.52
N GLY A 72 16.35 -21.69 -8.67
CA GLY A 72 15.56 -20.46 -8.66
C GLY A 72 14.53 -20.39 -9.79
N MET A 73 14.92 -20.80 -10.99
CA MET A 73 14.03 -20.86 -12.16
C MET A 73 12.98 -21.97 -12.03
N ALA A 74 13.34 -23.15 -11.54
CA ALA A 74 12.39 -24.22 -11.28
C ALA A 74 11.34 -23.80 -10.25
N SER A 75 11.76 -23.13 -9.18
CA SER A 75 10.85 -22.54 -8.19
C SER A 75 9.97 -21.44 -8.79
N ALA A 76 10.50 -20.60 -9.68
CA ALA A 76 9.71 -19.57 -10.37
C ALA A 76 8.62 -20.19 -11.25
N VAL A 77 8.95 -21.22 -12.03
CA VAL A 77 7.98 -21.96 -12.86
C VAL A 77 6.86 -22.56 -11.99
N ASP A 78 7.19 -23.12 -10.83
CA ASP A 78 6.21 -23.65 -9.88
C ASP A 78 5.34 -22.55 -9.25
N GLU A 79 5.94 -21.44 -8.79
CA GLU A 79 5.20 -20.29 -8.26
C GLU A 79 4.20 -19.75 -9.29
N MET A 80 4.61 -19.67 -10.55
CA MET A 80 3.78 -19.20 -11.66
C MET A 80 2.68 -20.19 -12.05
N ALA A 81 2.96 -21.49 -12.00
CA ALA A 81 1.95 -22.53 -12.19
C ALA A 81 0.86 -22.45 -11.11
N ASN A 82 1.25 -22.03 -9.90
CA ASN A 82 0.35 -21.77 -8.78
C ASN A 82 -0.25 -20.34 -8.78
N GLY A 83 -0.08 -19.56 -9.86
CA GLY A 83 -0.65 -18.22 -10.02
C GLY A 83 0.02 -17.12 -9.17
N ARG A 84 1.22 -17.38 -8.64
CA ARG A 84 2.05 -16.42 -7.89
C ARG A 84 3.09 -15.79 -8.80
N LEU A 85 3.51 -14.58 -8.46
CA LEU A 85 4.58 -13.90 -9.19
C LEU A 85 5.93 -14.38 -8.68
N PRO A 86 6.88 -14.70 -9.58
CA PRO A 86 8.21 -15.11 -9.17
C PRO A 86 8.99 -13.91 -8.61
N TRP A 87 9.89 -14.18 -7.67
CA TRP A 87 10.74 -13.18 -7.04
C TRP A 87 12.21 -13.38 -7.40
N THR A 88 12.89 -12.29 -7.73
CA THR A 88 14.35 -12.31 -7.90
C THR A 88 15.07 -12.63 -6.59
N ALA A 89 16.28 -13.19 -6.66
CA ALA A 89 17.08 -13.51 -5.48
C ALA A 89 17.36 -12.26 -4.62
N ALA A 90 17.69 -11.13 -5.26
CA ALA A 90 17.91 -9.86 -4.57
C ALA A 90 16.65 -9.34 -3.86
N ALA A 91 15.46 -9.48 -4.45
CA ALA A 91 14.21 -9.11 -3.80
C ALA A 91 13.87 -10.04 -2.63
N LYS A 92 14.14 -11.35 -2.75
CA LYS A 92 13.97 -12.31 -1.65
C LYS A 92 14.91 -12.00 -0.47
N GLU A 93 16.15 -11.63 -0.75
CA GLU A 93 17.13 -11.22 0.26
C GLU A 93 16.68 -9.96 1.01
N ARG A 94 16.25 -8.92 0.29
CA ARG A 94 15.68 -7.69 0.88
C ARG A 94 14.45 -8.00 1.75
N LEU A 95 13.54 -8.86 1.27
CA LEU A 95 12.39 -9.32 2.06
C LEU A 95 12.84 -10.08 3.33
N GLY A 96 13.94 -10.83 3.27
CA GLY A 96 14.53 -11.50 4.43
C GLY A 96 14.99 -10.54 5.53
N MET A 97 15.39 -9.31 5.18
CA MET A 97 15.75 -8.28 6.16
C MET A 97 14.53 -7.69 6.89
N VAL A 98 13.32 -7.92 6.38
CA VAL A 98 12.08 -7.52 7.04
C VAL A 98 11.80 -8.49 8.20
N PRO A 99 11.37 -7.99 9.37
CA PRO A 99 10.84 -8.82 10.45
C PRO A 99 9.81 -9.86 9.97
N GLU A 100 9.94 -11.09 10.45
CA GLU A 100 9.23 -12.26 9.92
C GLU A 100 7.72 -12.08 9.82
N PHE A 101 7.11 -11.53 10.87
CA PHE A 101 5.66 -11.29 10.91
C PHE A 101 5.14 -10.35 9.81
N MET A 102 5.98 -9.47 9.26
CA MET A 102 5.59 -8.54 8.19
C MET A 102 5.88 -9.10 6.80
N ARG A 103 6.73 -10.13 6.67
CA ARG A 103 7.19 -10.64 5.36
C ARG A 103 6.03 -11.07 4.46
N ALA A 104 5.08 -11.85 4.98
CA ALA A 104 3.93 -12.32 4.20
C ALA A 104 3.09 -11.16 3.65
N MET A 105 2.89 -10.12 4.47
CA MET A 105 2.14 -8.94 4.09
C MET A 105 2.88 -8.10 3.05
N ILE A 106 4.18 -7.82 3.25
CA ILE A 106 4.97 -7.05 2.27
C ILE A 106 5.11 -7.83 0.96
N LYS A 107 5.25 -9.17 1.03
CA LYS A 107 5.20 -10.04 -0.14
C LYS A 107 3.90 -9.83 -0.92
N GLN A 108 2.76 -9.86 -0.25
CA GLN A 108 1.46 -9.63 -0.89
C GLN A 108 1.37 -8.24 -1.52
N ILE A 109 1.78 -7.18 -0.81
CA ILE A 109 1.76 -5.80 -1.34
C ILE A 109 2.61 -5.69 -2.61
N ALA A 110 3.82 -6.27 -2.60
CA ALA A 110 4.70 -6.26 -3.76
C ALA A 110 4.10 -7.03 -4.95
N GLU A 111 3.48 -8.18 -4.71
CA GLU A 111 2.82 -8.96 -5.76
C GLU A 111 1.59 -8.25 -6.32
N GLU A 112 0.78 -7.59 -5.50
CA GLU A 112 -0.37 -6.80 -5.96
C GLU A 112 0.07 -5.63 -6.84
N ILE A 113 1.07 -4.85 -6.40
CA ILE A 113 1.63 -3.73 -7.18
C ILE A 113 2.25 -4.24 -8.48
N ALA A 114 2.91 -5.39 -8.43
CA ALA A 114 3.44 -6.03 -9.62
C ALA A 114 2.32 -6.42 -10.58
N LYS A 115 1.22 -7.04 -10.12
CA LYS A 115 0.07 -7.39 -10.96
C LYS A 115 -0.60 -6.14 -11.56
N GLU A 116 -0.87 -5.13 -10.73
CA GLU A 116 -1.51 -3.87 -11.14
C GLU A 116 -0.73 -3.15 -12.24
N ARG A 117 0.58 -3.04 -12.08
CA ARG A 117 1.47 -2.38 -13.06
C ARG A 117 1.89 -3.30 -14.20
N GLY A 118 1.35 -4.51 -14.24
CA GLY A 118 1.69 -5.51 -15.24
C GLY A 118 3.17 -5.91 -15.21
N HIS A 119 3.81 -5.95 -14.06
CA HIS A 119 5.11 -6.60 -13.89
C HIS A 119 4.96 -8.12 -13.85
N LEU A 120 5.99 -8.82 -14.34
CA LEU A 120 6.01 -10.29 -14.47
C LEU A 120 6.79 -10.98 -13.35
N GLU A 121 7.49 -10.21 -12.54
CA GLU A 121 8.25 -10.67 -11.40
C GLU A 121 8.31 -9.55 -10.36
N VAL A 122 8.58 -9.92 -9.10
CA VAL A 122 9.00 -8.97 -8.08
C VAL A 122 10.53 -8.91 -8.09
N ASN A 123 11.05 -7.85 -8.69
CA ASN A 123 12.48 -7.55 -8.71
C ASN A 123 12.86 -6.52 -7.64
N VAL A 124 14.17 -6.33 -7.43
CA VAL A 124 14.68 -5.43 -6.39
C VAL A 124 14.21 -3.98 -6.57
N GLU A 125 14.12 -3.48 -7.82
CA GLU A 125 13.66 -2.11 -8.11
C GLU A 125 12.17 -1.93 -7.81
N LEU A 126 11.35 -2.94 -8.13
CA LEU A 126 9.94 -2.95 -7.76
C LEU A 126 9.79 -2.98 -6.24
N PHE A 127 10.59 -3.82 -5.58
CA PHE A 127 10.58 -3.93 -4.13
C PHE A 127 11.00 -2.62 -3.45
N GLU A 128 12.00 -1.91 -3.97
CA GLU A 128 12.37 -0.57 -3.51
C GLU A 128 11.23 0.44 -3.64
N LYS A 129 10.47 0.39 -4.74
CA LYS A 129 9.27 1.22 -4.91
C LYS A 129 8.17 0.86 -3.90
N VAL A 130 8.04 -0.42 -3.53
CA VAL A 130 7.13 -0.87 -2.48
C VAL A 130 7.55 -0.29 -1.13
N GLU A 131 8.85 -0.37 -0.79
CA GLU A 131 9.40 0.20 0.43
C GLU A 131 9.17 1.72 0.51
N ALA A 132 9.36 2.42 -0.61
CA ALA A 132 9.14 3.85 -0.75
C ALA A 132 7.67 4.29 -0.54
N LEU A 133 6.69 3.38 -0.63
CA LEU A 133 5.30 3.72 -0.26
C LEU A 133 5.16 4.12 1.21
N GLY A 134 6.03 3.60 2.08
CA GLY A 134 6.13 4.02 3.48
C GLY A 134 6.77 5.39 3.67
N ASP A 135 7.44 5.90 2.63
CA ASP A 135 8.15 7.18 2.61
C ASP A 135 7.30 8.31 2.02
N LEU A 136 6.15 7.98 1.42
CA LEU A 136 5.16 8.97 0.96
C LEU A 136 4.66 9.77 2.16
N HIS A 137 5.41 10.79 2.54
CA HIS A 137 4.96 11.85 3.38
C HIS A 137 3.71 12.43 2.69
N GLU A 138 2.62 12.50 3.44
CA GLU A 138 1.69 13.59 3.15
C GLU A 138 2.48 14.85 3.52
N GLU A 139 3.27 15.35 2.58
CA GLU A 139 3.83 16.68 2.68
C GLU A 139 2.62 17.60 2.75
N GLY A 140 2.21 17.93 3.97
CA GLY A 140 1.49 19.16 4.18
C GLY A 140 2.37 20.24 3.58
N GLY A 141 1.78 21.15 2.82
CA GLY A 141 2.51 22.33 2.39
C GLY A 141 3.11 23.06 3.60
N PRO A 142 3.98 24.05 3.37
CA PRO A 142 4.54 24.84 4.46
C PRO A 142 3.43 25.30 5.42
N PRO A 143 3.67 25.30 6.74
CA PRO A 143 2.70 25.79 7.72
C PRO A 143 2.18 27.15 7.28
N MET A 144 0.85 27.34 7.32
CA MET A 144 0.26 28.62 6.97
C MET A 144 0.36 29.58 8.15
N GLU A 145 0.24 30.87 7.87
CA GLU A 145 0.06 31.85 8.94
C GLU A 145 -1.38 31.77 9.48
N TRP A 146 -1.54 31.91 10.79
CA TRP A 146 -2.84 31.93 11.46
C TRP A 146 -2.96 33.23 12.25
N THR A 147 -4.09 33.91 12.09
CA THR A 147 -4.45 35.08 12.91
C THR A 147 -4.71 34.68 14.36
N GLU A 148 -4.58 35.63 15.30
CA GLU A 148 -4.86 35.39 16.71
C GLU A 148 -6.32 34.94 16.93
N GLU A 149 -7.24 35.51 16.16
CA GLU A 149 -8.66 35.22 16.17
C GLU A 149 -8.95 33.79 15.68
N ALA A 150 -8.31 33.35 14.59
CA ALA A 150 -8.41 31.97 14.10
C ALA A 150 -7.86 30.96 15.12
N VAL A 151 -6.76 31.29 15.81
CA VAL A 151 -6.21 30.46 16.89
C VAL A 151 -7.18 30.38 18.07
N ALA A 152 -7.83 31.49 18.44
CA ALA A 152 -8.83 31.52 19.50
C ALA A 152 -10.06 30.65 19.16
N LEU A 153 -10.55 30.73 17.92
CA LEU A 153 -11.66 29.88 17.43
C LEU A 153 -11.27 28.39 17.47
N LEU A 154 -10.03 28.07 17.13
CA LEU A 154 -9.50 26.71 17.26
C LEU A 154 -9.47 26.22 18.70
N GLN A 155 -8.99 27.04 19.62
CA GLN A 155 -8.97 26.72 21.04
C GLN A 155 -10.37 26.54 21.61
N ASP A 156 -11.34 27.35 21.17
CA ASP A 156 -12.73 27.23 21.59
C ASP A 156 -13.33 25.87 21.20
N LYS A 157 -13.12 25.44 19.95
CA LYS A 157 -13.56 24.11 19.47
C LYS A 157 -12.89 22.95 20.23
N LEU A 158 -11.68 23.17 20.74
CA LEU A 158 -10.92 22.19 21.52
C LEU A 158 -11.36 22.09 22.99
N LYS A 159 -12.15 23.03 23.53
CA LYS A 159 -12.59 23.01 24.95
C LYS A 159 -13.30 21.72 25.36
N HIS A 160 -13.95 21.04 24.41
CA HIS A 160 -14.63 19.78 24.65
C HIS A 160 -13.77 18.54 24.36
N SER A 161 -12.52 18.73 23.91
CA SER A 161 -11.58 17.66 23.64
C SER A 161 -10.89 17.20 24.93
N PRO A 162 -10.72 15.89 25.15
CA PRO A 162 -9.95 15.39 26.28
C PRO A 162 -8.52 15.98 26.28
N PRO A 163 -7.97 16.43 27.43
CA PRO A 163 -6.64 17.07 27.50
C PRO A 163 -5.52 16.27 26.83
N ILE A 164 -5.61 14.94 26.89
CA ILE A 164 -4.60 14.04 26.35
C ILE A 164 -4.60 13.93 24.83
N ALA A 165 -5.72 14.28 24.20
CA ALA A 165 -5.87 14.31 22.76
C ALA A 165 -5.78 15.73 22.20
N MET A 166 -5.67 16.76 23.04
CA MET A 166 -5.70 18.15 22.59
C MET A 166 -4.63 18.46 21.57
N ASP A 167 -3.36 18.15 21.83
CA ASP A 167 -2.27 18.39 20.87
C ASP A 167 -2.54 17.69 19.52
N PHE A 168 -3.05 16.45 19.57
CA PHE A 168 -3.38 15.68 18.37
C PHE A 168 -4.56 16.28 17.59
N VAL A 169 -5.65 16.62 18.27
CA VAL A 169 -6.84 17.20 17.64
C VAL A 169 -6.50 18.60 17.11
N THR A 170 -5.64 19.35 17.81
CA THR A 170 -5.10 20.64 17.36
C THR A 170 -4.33 20.48 16.07
N ASP A 171 -3.32 19.60 16.04
CA ASP A 171 -2.51 19.35 14.86
C ASP A 171 -3.34 18.84 13.68
N MET A 172 -4.30 17.95 13.96
CA MET A 172 -5.21 17.42 12.94
C MET A 172 -6.11 18.52 12.37
N LEU A 173 -6.75 19.33 13.22
CA LEU A 173 -7.63 20.41 12.77
C LEU A 173 -6.86 21.50 12.04
N LYS A 174 -5.65 21.84 12.50
CA LYS A 174 -4.77 22.77 11.79
C LYS A 174 -4.44 22.26 10.39
N ARG A 175 -3.90 21.04 10.30
CA ARG A 175 -3.54 20.45 9.00
C ARG A 175 -4.74 20.33 8.07
N ASP A 176 -5.88 19.83 8.57
CA ASP A 176 -7.09 19.69 7.76
C ASP A 176 -7.57 21.08 7.26
N SER A 177 -7.46 22.13 8.08
CA SER A 177 -7.85 23.49 7.68
C SER A 177 -6.86 24.10 6.68
N GLU A 178 -5.55 23.92 6.88
CA GLU A 178 -4.52 24.38 5.94
C GLU A 178 -4.59 23.64 4.61
N ASP A 179 -4.88 22.34 4.61
CA ASP A 179 -5.05 21.55 3.39
C ASP A 179 -6.24 22.09 2.57
N LEU A 180 -7.39 22.32 3.21
CA LEU A 180 -8.57 22.91 2.55
C LEU A 180 -8.33 24.35 2.07
N ALA A 181 -7.62 25.15 2.87
CA ALA A 181 -7.24 26.51 2.49
C ALA A 181 -6.34 26.50 1.25
N ARG A 182 -5.39 25.55 1.19
CA ARG A 182 -4.47 25.39 0.07
C ARG A 182 -5.18 24.97 -1.21
N GLU A 183 -6.18 24.10 -1.11
CA GLU A 183 -7.05 23.73 -2.23
C GLU A 183 -7.78 24.96 -2.81
N ARG A 184 -8.07 25.96 -1.98
CA ARG A 184 -8.67 27.25 -2.39
C ARG A 184 -7.63 28.31 -2.80
N GLY A 185 -6.34 27.99 -2.81
CA GLY A 185 -5.26 28.93 -3.12
C GLY A 185 -4.98 29.96 -2.03
N LEU A 186 -5.43 29.72 -0.80
CA LEU A 186 -5.22 30.60 0.35
C LEU A 186 -3.88 30.29 1.02
N THR A 187 -3.26 31.33 1.60
CA THR A 187 -1.96 31.24 2.30
C THR A 187 -2.04 31.69 3.76
N LEU A 188 -3.18 32.22 4.19
CA LEU A 188 -3.46 32.74 5.52
C LEU A 188 -4.77 32.12 6.02
N ILE A 189 -4.80 31.71 7.29
CA ILE A 189 -6.00 31.29 7.99
C ILE A 189 -6.46 32.42 8.92
N ASP A 190 -7.47 33.17 8.49
CA ASP A 190 -8.19 34.11 9.35
C ASP A 190 -9.44 33.47 9.96
N GLU A 191 -10.08 34.17 10.90
CA GLU A 191 -11.30 33.69 11.59
C GLU A 191 -12.42 33.36 10.60
N GLN A 192 -12.62 34.22 9.59
CA GLN A 192 -13.70 34.07 8.63
C GLN A 192 -13.46 32.87 7.71
N ILE A 193 -12.24 32.72 7.19
CA ILE A 193 -11.80 31.56 6.41
C ILE A 193 -11.98 30.29 7.24
N LEU A 194 -11.52 30.27 8.50
CA LEU A 194 -11.62 29.09 9.35
C LEU A 194 -13.08 28.68 9.60
N HIS A 195 -13.95 29.65 9.86
CA HIS A 195 -15.38 29.43 10.01
C HIS A 195 -16.01 28.90 8.71
N GLU A 196 -15.70 29.52 7.57
CA GLU A 196 -16.18 29.05 6.25
C GLU A 196 -15.69 27.64 5.92
N LEU A 197 -14.44 27.30 6.26
CA LEU A 197 -13.88 25.96 6.04
C LEU A 197 -14.59 24.89 6.89
N TRP A 198 -15.00 25.24 8.11
CA TRP A 198 -15.64 24.30 9.03
C TRP A 198 -17.13 24.14 8.85
N GLU A 199 -17.82 25.22 8.46
CA GLU A 199 -19.27 25.23 8.21
C GLU A 199 -19.61 24.85 6.77
N ALA A 200 -18.63 24.87 5.84
CA ALA A 200 -18.84 24.41 4.47
C ALA A 200 -19.35 22.95 4.46
N PRO A 201 -20.50 22.69 3.81
CA PRO A 201 -20.97 21.32 3.61
C PRO A 201 -19.91 20.55 2.84
N GLN A 202 -19.34 19.52 3.48
CA GLN A 202 -18.33 18.71 2.82
C GLN A 202 -19.02 17.84 1.77
N GLU A 203 -18.63 17.99 0.50
CA GLU A 203 -19.15 17.14 -0.57
C GLU A 203 -18.94 15.66 -0.19
N ARG A 204 -20.01 14.89 -0.27
CA ARG A 204 -19.95 13.45 0.00
C ARG A 204 -19.15 12.81 -1.12
N MET A 205 -18.02 12.21 -0.76
CA MET A 205 -17.23 11.38 -1.66
C MET A 205 -18.10 10.25 -2.21
N ALA A 206 -18.14 10.08 -3.53
CA ALA A 206 -18.84 8.95 -4.13
C ALA A 206 -18.06 7.65 -3.88
N TRP A 207 -18.77 6.53 -3.86
CA TRP A 207 -18.19 5.20 -3.71
C TRP A 207 -18.84 4.29 -4.72
N THR A 208 -18.04 3.46 -5.39
CA THR A 208 -18.60 2.38 -6.19
C THR A 208 -19.24 1.34 -5.28
N ASP A 209 -20.25 0.62 -5.79
CA ASP A 209 -20.92 -0.45 -5.03
C ASP A 209 -19.94 -1.52 -4.53
N GLU A 210 -18.92 -1.82 -5.33
CA GLU A 210 -17.88 -2.79 -4.98
C GLU A 210 -17.02 -2.30 -3.82
N ALA A 211 -16.52 -1.05 -3.90
CA ALA A 211 -15.72 -0.45 -2.83
C ALA A 211 -16.52 -0.33 -1.53
N TRP A 212 -17.79 0.04 -1.62
CA TRP A 212 -18.69 0.10 -0.48
C TRP A 212 -18.89 -1.27 0.17
N LYS A 213 -19.16 -2.31 -0.63
CA LYS A 213 -19.27 -3.69 -0.12
C LYS A 213 -17.97 -4.15 0.56
N ARG A 214 -16.80 -3.84 -0.01
CA ARG A 214 -15.49 -4.14 0.61
C ARG A 214 -15.29 -3.41 1.94
N LEU A 215 -15.72 -2.16 2.07
CA LEU A 215 -15.68 -1.45 3.35
C LEU A 215 -16.54 -2.16 4.41
N GLN A 216 -17.70 -2.70 4.01
CA GLN A 216 -18.61 -3.38 4.93
C GLN A 216 -18.06 -4.71 5.48
N THR A 217 -17.10 -5.35 4.81
CA THR A 217 -16.44 -6.56 5.34
C THR A 217 -15.50 -6.28 6.50
N SER A 218 -15.12 -5.01 6.71
CA SER A 218 -14.29 -4.60 7.85
C SER A 218 -15.09 -4.63 9.16
N PRO A 219 -14.47 -4.96 10.31
CA PRO A 219 -15.14 -4.95 11.61
C PRO A 219 -15.70 -3.56 11.97
N ASP A 220 -16.83 -3.54 12.70
CA ASP A 220 -17.57 -2.32 13.07
C ASP A 220 -16.67 -1.25 13.72
N PHE A 221 -15.80 -1.68 14.65
CA PHE A 221 -14.94 -0.79 15.44
C PHE A 221 -13.88 -0.04 14.62
N VAL A 222 -13.48 -0.57 13.45
CA VAL A 222 -12.53 0.10 12.51
C VAL A 222 -13.21 0.69 11.28
N ARG A 223 -14.40 0.20 10.90
CA ARG A 223 -15.06 0.57 9.62
C ARG A 223 -15.23 2.08 9.46
N SER A 224 -15.73 2.76 10.49
CA SER A 224 -15.92 4.21 10.44
C SER A 224 -14.59 4.98 10.29
N GLY A 225 -13.52 4.47 10.90
CA GLY A 225 -12.17 5.02 10.76
C GLY A 225 -11.59 4.82 9.37
N ILE A 226 -11.73 3.61 8.82
CA ILE A 226 -11.30 3.28 7.45
C ILE A 226 -12.02 4.17 6.43
N ARG A 227 -13.33 4.32 6.57
CA ARG A 227 -14.13 5.20 5.71
C ARG A 227 -13.60 6.63 5.71
N LYS A 228 -13.46 7.24 6.90
CA LYS A 228 -12.98 8.62 7.04
C LYS A 228 -11.58 8.80 6.47
N ALA A 229 -10.69 7.84 6.71
CA ALA A 229 -9.32 7.86 6.19
C ALA A 229 -9.29 7.76 4.65
N ALA A 230 -10.09 6.87 4.06
CA ALA A 230 -10.21 6.72 2.61
C ALA A 230 -10.80 7.97 1.95
N GLU A 231 -11.89 8.53 2.48
CA GLU A 231 -12.50 9.78 1.96
C GLU A 231 -11.53 10.96 2.05
N ARG A 232 -10.82 11.10 3.17
CA ARG A 232 -9.78 12.15 3.32
C ARG A 232 -8.69 11.98 2.27
N ARG A 233 -8.20 10.75 2.07
CA ARG A 233 -7.13 10.47 1.09
C ARG A 233 -7.60 10.72 -0.34
N ALA A 234 -8.82 10.32 -0.66
CA ALA A 234 -9.42 10.55 -1.96
C ALA A 234 -9.55 12.05 -2.28
N ARG A 235 -9.99 12.86 -1.32
CA ARG A 235 -10.03 14.33 -1.46
C ARG A 235 -8.65 14.91 -1.75
N LYS A 236 -7.63 14.51 -0.99
CA LYS A 236 -6.25 14.97 -1.22
C LYS A 236 -5.70 14.61 -2.60
N LEU A 237 -6.20 13.54 -3.20
CA LEU A 237 -5.82 13.11 -4.55
C LEU A 237 -6.73 13.71 -5.64
N GLY A 238 -7.70 14.56 -5.27
CA GLY A 238 -8.67 15.14 -6.20
C GLY A 238 -9.66 14.13 -6.78
N LEU A 239 -9.82 12.97 -6.15
CA LEU A 239 -10.75 11.94 -6.61
C LEU A 239 -12.19 12.34 -6.29
N LYS A 240 -13.10 12.08 -7.23
CA LYS A 240 -14.54 12.31 -7.05
C LYS A 240 -15.27 11.06 -6.57
N GLU A 241 -14.68 9.89 -6.80
CA GLU A 241 -15.24 8.59 -6.46
C GLU A 241 -14.13 7.65 -5.96
N ILE A 242 -14.45 6.84 -4.96
CA ILE A 242 -13.59 5.76 -4.44
C ILE A 242 -14.06 4.43 -5.03
N ASP A 243 -13.16 3.75 -5.74
CA ASP A 243 -13.36 2.39 -6.21
C ASP A 243 -12.53 1.35 -5.42
N SER A 244 -12.61 0.10 -5.87
CA SER A 244 -11.93 -1.06 -5.28
C SER A 244 -10.39 -0.90 -5.32
N ASP A 245 -9.84 -0.38 -6.41
CA ASP A 245 -8.39 -0.26 -6.61
C ASP A 245 -7.80 0.87 -5.77
N HIS A 246 -8.55 1.98 -5.62
CA HIS A 246 -8.20 3.04 -4.68
C HIS A 246 -8.06 2.50 -3.24
N LEU A 247 -8.98 1.64 -2.78
CA LEU A 247 -8.89 1.03 -1.44
C LEU A 247 -7.65 0.15 -1.27
N THR A 248 -7.31 -0.64 -2.30
CA THR A 248 -6.10 -1.47 -2.33
C THR A 248 -4.85 -0.58 -2.21
N THR A 249 -4.80 0.50 -2.98
CA THR A 249 -3.70 1.48 -2.94
C THR A 249 -3.58 2.14 -1.57
N PHE A 250 -4.69 2.63 -1.00
CA PHE A 250 -4.70 3.30 0.30
C PHE A 250 -4.26 2.35 1.43
N ARG A 251 -4.75 1.11 1.40
CA ARG A 251 -4.32 0.06 2.33
C ARG A 251 -2.82 -0.19 2.21
N ASN A 252 -2.28 -0.36 1.00
CA ASN A 252 -0.86 -0.65 0.78
C ASN A 252 0.03 0.46 1.32
N GLN A 253 -0.31 1.72 1.04
CA GLN A 253 0.39 2.88 1.59
C GLN A 253 0.32 2.93 3.12
N ALA A 254 -0.87 2.73 3.71
CA ALA A 254 -1.04 2.73 5.16
C ALA A 254 -0.24 1.61 5.84
N MET A 255 -0.21 0.41 5.26
CA MET A 255 0.56 -0.72 5.79
C MET A 255 2.06 -0.46 5.71
N MET A 256 2.58 0.06 4.59
CA MET A 256 4.02 0.35 4.48
C MET A 256 4.47 1.46 5.44
N LYS A 257 3.61 2.45 5.71
CA LYS A 257 3.85 3.46 6.77
C LYS A 257 3.90 2.80 8.16
N ALA A 258 2.99 1.87 8.45
CA ALA A 258 2.99 1.13 9.71
C ALA A 258 4.25 0.28 9.86
N VAL A 259 4.64 -0.47 8.83
CA VAL A 259 5.88 -1.27 8.78
C VAL A 259 7.10 -0.42 9.12
N LYS A 260 7.27 0.73 8.44
CA LYS A 260 8.40 1.64 8.66
C LYS A 260 8.44 2.14 10.10
N ARG A 261 7.27 2.48 10.66
CA ARG A 261 7.14 2.95 12.04
C ARG A 261 7.49 1.84 13.05
N ILE A 262 7.00 0.63 12.84
CA ILE A 262 7.30 -0.52 13.70
C ILE A 262 8.80 -0.83 13.68
N ARG A 263 9.42 -0.82 12.49
CA ARG A 263 10.86 -0.97 12.32
C ARG A 263 11.65 0.11 13.06
N SER A 264 11.19 1.36 13.05
CA SER A 264 11.85 2.48 13.76
C SER A 264 11.85 2.31 15.29
N PHE A 265 10.93 1.51 15.84
CA PHE A 265 10.89 1.19 17.26
C PHE A 265 11.70 -0.07 17.63
N GLY A 266 12.34 -0.74 16.66
CA GLY A 266 13.17 -1.92 16.89
C GLY A 266 12.39 -3.21 17.15
N TYR A 267 11.12 -3.29 16.76
CA TYR A 267 10.36 -4.53 16.90
C TYR A 267 10.67 -5.50 15.78
N HIS A 268 11.02 -6.73 16.17
CA HIS A 268 11.30 -7.85 15.26
C HIS A 268 10.16 -8.89 15.25
N GLU A 269 9.23 -8.79 16.19
CA GLU A 269 8.04 -9.64 16.33
C GLU A 269 6.79 -8.78 16.53
N LEU A 270 5.64 -9.29 16.09
CA LEU A 270 4.35 -8.66 16.36
C LEU A 270 3.84 -9.24 17.67
N THR A 271 3.98 -8.52 18.76
CA THR A 271 3.37 -8.92 20.04
C THR A 271 2.33 -7.90 20.46
N PHE A 272 1.33 -8.32 21.25
CA PHE A 272 0.46 -7.34 21.89
C PHE A 272 1.24 -6.45 22.88
N ASP A 273 2.38 -6.93 23.40
CA ASP A 273 3.31 -6.15 24.22
C ASP A 273 3.92 -4.97 23.44
N ALA A 274 4.12 -5.09 22.13
CA ALA A 274 4.54 -3.97 21.28
C ALA A 274 3.46 -2.87 21.25
N PHE A 275 2.17 -3.24 21.30
CA PHE A 275 1.07 -2.28 21.39
C PHE A 275 0.94 -1.67 22.79
N GLU A 276 1.13 -2.44 23.86
CA GLU A 276 1.18 -1.92 25.23
C GLU A 276 2.36 -0.97 25.41
N THR A 277 3.53 -1.36 24.90
CA THR A 277 4.71 -0.51 24.87
C THR A 277 4.47 0.73 24.01
N ALA A 278 3.71 0.63 22.91
CA ALA A 278 3.33 1.80 22.12
C ALA A 278 2.36 2.73 22.86
N LEU A 279 1.40 2.20 23.63
CA LEU A 279 0.55 2.98 24.55
C LEU A 279 1.41 3.72 25.59
N GLN A 280 2.43 3.06 26.13
CA GLN A 280 3.33 3.63 27.13
C GLN A 280 4.36 4.61 26.55
N LYS A 281 4.95 4.34 25.38
CA LYS A 281 6.03 5.16 24.81
C LYS A 281 5.53 6.27 23.91
N THR A 282 4.32 6.13 23.38
CA THR A 282 3.74 7.16 22.53
C THR A 282 2.92 8.11 23.39
N LYS A 283 3.47 9.29 23.69
CA LYS A 283 2.83 10.33 24.50
C LYS A 283 1.36 10.58 24.15
N ARG A 284 1.01 10.49 22.85
CA ARG A 284 -0.34 10.69 22.30
C ARG A 284 -1.36 9.56 22.58
N LEU A 285 -0.91 8.40 23.07
CA LEU A 285 -1.74 7.23 23.33
C LEU A 285 -1.90 6.93 24.83
N GLN A 286 -1.04 7.48 25.68
CA GLN A 286 -1.16 7.39 27.13
C GLN A 286 -2.53 7.94 27.57
N GLY A 287 -3.20 7.33 28.56
CA GLY A 287 -4.45 7.81 29.16
C GLY A 287 -5.62 8.08 28.20
N ASN A 288 -5.64 7.43 27.04
CA ASN A 288 -6.73 7.54 26.06
C ASN A 288 -7.69 6.35 26.20
N ASP A 289 -8.73 6.51 27.02
CA ASP A 289 -9.74 5.46 27.30
C ASP A 289 -10.37 4.89 26.03
N GLN A 290 -10.54 5.71 24.99
CA GLN A 290 -11.08 5.26 23.70
C GLN A 290 -10.08 4.42 22.91
N ALA A 291 -8.79 4.72 23.00
CA ALA A 291 -7.75 3.88 22.41
C ALA A 291 -7.64 2.53 23.14
N GLU A 292 -7.73 2.54 24.46
CA GLU A 292 -7.74 1.33 25.28
C GLU A 292 -8.96 0.46 24.99
N LYS A 293 -10.17 1.05 24.94
CA LYS A 293 -11.39 0.32 24.58
C LYS A 293 -11.30 -0.30 23.20
N ARG A 294 -10.78 0.43 22.20
CA ARG A 294 -10.54 -0.12 20.86
C ARG A 294 -9.54 -1.27 20.88
N LEU A 295 -8.50 -1.19 21.71
CA LEU A 295 -7.54 -2.28 21.86
C LEU A 295 -8.19 -3.53 22.48
N GLN A 296 -9.08 -3.35 23.45
CA GLN A 296 -9.86 -4.45 24.03
C GLN A 296 -10.80 -5.08 23.00
N GLU A 297 -11.49 -4.27 22.20
CA GLU A 297 -12.36 -4.74 21.10
C GLU A 297 -11.55 -5.50 20.03
N ILE A 298 -10.35 -5.02 19.70
CA ILE A 298 -9.39 -5.73 18.84
C ILE A 298 -9.06 -7.08 19.48
N ARG A 299 -8.59 -7.13 20.74
CA ARG A 299 -8.26 -8.38 21.42
C ARG A 299 -9.43 -9.38 21.40
N GLY A 300 -10.64 -8.92 21.71
CA GLY A 300 -11.85 -9.73 21.67
C GLY A 300 -12.14 -10.29 20.27
N HIS A 301 -12.05 -9.45 19.23
CA HIS A 301 -12.27 -9.86 17.84
C HIS A 301 -11.29 -10.94 17.37
N PHE A 302 -10.01 -10.81 17.72
CA PHE A 302 -8.98 -11.79 17.36
C PHE A 302 -9.02 -13.06 18.23
N ALA A 303 -9.51 -12.96 19.48
CA ALA A 303 -9.68 -14.12 20.36
C ALA A 303 -10.85 -15.02 19.95
N ASP A 304 -11.88 -14.45 19.32
CA ASP A 304 -13.09 -15.18 18.91
C ASP A 304 -12.78 -16.25 17.84
N PRO A 305 -12.99 -17.56 18.15
CA PRO A 305 -12.79 -18.64 17.20
C PRO A 305 -13.75 -18.62 16.00
N SER A 306 -14.88 -17.93 16.12
CA SER A 306 -15.89 -17.80 15.07
C SER A 306 -15.58 -16.66 14.08
N THR A 307 -14.58 -15.81 14.39
CA THR A 307 -14.09 -14.77 13.48
C THR A 307 -13.55 -15.42 12.20
N LYS A 308 -14.32 -15.27 11.12
CA LYS A 308 -13.98 -15.78 9.79
C LYS A 308 -12.65 -15.18 9.34
N LYS A 309 -11.82 -16.02 8.71
CA LYS A 309 -10.65 -15.55 7.97
C LYS A 309 -11.16 -14.58 6.89
N PRO A 310 -10.66 -13.34 6.83
CA PRO A 310 -11.10 -12.41 5.81
C PRO A 310 -10.75 -12.98 4.43
N ASP A 311 -11.77 -13.17 3.60
CA ASP A 311 -11.58 -13.43 2.18
C ASP A 311 -11.16 -12.11 1.52
N GLY A 312 -9.89 -12.02 1.15
CA GLY A 312 -9.31 -10.87 0.48
C GLY A 312 -8.66 -9.85 1.41
N GLY A 313 -7.34 -9.78 1.34
CA GLY A 313 -6.58 -8.53 1.44
C GLY A 313 -6.40 -7.86 2.81
N THR A 314 -7.14 -8.22 3.86
CA THR A 314 -7.01 -7.60 5.18
C THR A 314 -6.44 -8.59 6.19
N LEU A 315 -5.15 -8.44 6.53
CA LEU A 315 -4.39 -9.29 7.48
C LEU A 315 -4.48 -10.78 7.12
N GLY A 316 -3.45 -11.29 6.43
CA GLY A 316 -3.42 -12.67 5.93
C GLY A 316 -3.89 -13.70 6.96
N ALA A 317 -4.60 -14.74 6.51
CA ALA A 317 -5.18 -15.79 7.35
C ALA A 317 -4.20 -16.39 8.37
N GLU A 318 -2.93 -16.51 7.99
CA GLU A 318 -1.85 -16.99 8.86
C GLU A 318 -1.54 -16.04 10.02
N LEU A 319 -1.67 -14.73 9.81
CA LEU A 319 -1.48 -13.73 10.85
C LEU A 319 -2.60 -13.81 11.89
N MET A 320 -3.85 -14.02 11.44
CA MET A 320 -5.00 -14.25 12.33
C MET A 320 -4.81 -15.52 13.18
N ASP A 321 -4.31 -16.60 12.57
CA ASP A 321 -4.06 -17.86 13.27
C ASP A 321 -2.97 -17.70 14.34
N ARG A 322 -1.86 -17.02 14.02
CA ARG A 322 -0.81 -16.69 14.98
C ARG A 322 -1.33 -15.85 16.15
N PHE A 323 -2.11 -14.81 15.86
CA PHE A 323 -2.75 -13.99 16.90
C PHE A 323 -3.63 -14.83 17.83
N ARG A 324 -4.39 -15.79 17.29
CA ARG A 324 -5.21 -16.70 18.10
C ARG A 324 -4.38 -17.62 18.99
N SER A 325 -3.31 -18.22 18.47
CA SER A 325 -2.42 -19.09 19.26
C SER A 325 -1.78 -18.32 20.42
N TYR A 326 -1.32 -17.10 20.17
CA TYR A 326 -0.77 -16.24 21.23
C TYR A 326 -1.79 -15.89 22.30
N LEU A 327 -3.00 -15.49 21.91
CA LEU A 327 -4.07 -15.15 22.86
C LEU A 327 -4.50 -16.36 23.72
N LYS A 328 -4.23 -17.59 23.27
CA LYS A 328 -4.44 -18.83 24.03
C LYS A 328 -3.26 -19.23 24.92
N GLY A 329 -2.14 -18.49 24.88
CA GLY A 329 -0.90 -18.84 25.57
C GLY A 329 -0.13 -20.01 24.93
N GLU A 330 -0.48 -20.38 23.70
CA GLU A 330 0.12 -21.49 22.96
C GLU A 330 1.23 -20.94 22.04
N GLY A 331 2.41 -20.70 22.61
CA GLY A 331 3.63 -20.31 21.88
C GLY A 331 3.93 -18.80 21.79
N THR A 332 5.08 -18.48 21.22
CA THR A 332 5.50 -17.12 20.84
C THR A 332 5.10 -16.83 19.39
N LEU A 333 4.80 -15.56 19.06
CA LEU A 333 4.26 -15.12 17.77
C LEU A 333 5.22 -15.20 16.58
#